data_AF-A0A0K9PDK7-F1
#
_entry.id   AF-A0A0K9PDK7-F1
#
_cell.length_a   1.000
_cell.length_b   1.000
_cell.length_c   1.000
_cell.angle_alpha   90.00
_cell.angle_beta   90.00
_cell.angle_gamma   90.00
#
_symmetry.space_group_name_H-M   'P 1'
#
loop_
_entity.id
_entity.type
_entity.pdbx_description
1 polymer ?
#
loop_
_entity_poly.entity_id
_entity_poly.type
_entity_poly.pdbx_seq_one_letter_code
_entity_poly.pdbx_strand_id
1 'polypeptide(L)'
;MGRRKGVILPPDFPPEIGEEEVVVSEEDFEFVNSSHKYSGFLQNLDTKSIDRHVGRIADRKEDALEAQYEKRNRQKHHENPSQEGKLQVDPVDALPIKIDGELKYRRAKETKFYLLPKDNGEGVDEKVDDIVDKSILRPTKVERRQKLKKSKREAKKLAKVETNVDDEEKNMHAEVLANAEKDLSFEEIFLKKKSKLAELGISLLEDPDTNIKFLNDLMNFCNDDDKNIVKLACLSLLTVFKDIIPGYQIRLPTEKELEMNISKTVRKMRFYEHTLLTSYKAYLLRLVALEKKPFFCYVAVRCMCTLLEAVPHFNFRDSLLVSIVKNISCSDDEI
;
A
#
# COMPACT_ATOMS: atom_id res chain seq x y z
N MET A 1 -20.53 14.02 23.07
CA MET A 1 -21.77 13.97 22.25
C MET A 1 -21.39 13.76 20.79
N GLY A 2 -21.65 12.58 20.22
CA GLY A 2 -21.37 12.31 18.81
C GLY A 2 -22.45 12.88 17.88
N ARG A 3 -22.06 13.60 16.83
CA ARG A 3 -23.01 14.07 15.81
C ARG A 3 -23.49 12.89 14.98
N ARG A 4 -24.79 12.57 15.04
CA ARG A 4 -25.41 11.58 14.15
C ARG A 4 -25.31 12.10 12.72
N LYS A 5 -24.84 11.27 11.78
CA LYS A 5 -24.92 11.60 10.34
C LYS A 5 -26.39 11.64 9.94
N GLY A 6 -26.80 12.67 9.21
CA GLY A 6 -28.16 12.71 8.66
C GLY A 6 -28.38 11.54 7.71
N VAL A 7 -29.48 10.81 7.89
CA VAL A 7 -29.92 9.82 6.89
C VAL A 7 -30.47 10.61 5.71
N ILE A 8 -29.85 10.44 4.55
CA ILE A 8 -30.41 10.96 3.30
C ILE A 8 -31.58 10.04 2.97
N LEU A 9 -32.80 10.55 3.15
CA LEU A 9 -34.01 9.87 2.69
C LEU A 9 -33.98 9.77 1.16
N PRO A 10 -34.60 8.73 0.56
CA PRO A 10 -34.84 8.72 -0.88
C PRO A 10 -35.68 9.95 -1.28
N PRO A 11 -35.59 10.42 -2.53
CA PRO A 11 -36.49 11.48 -3.01
C PRO A 11 -37.94 11.02 -2.86
N ASP A 12 -38.81 11.96 -2.49
CA ASP A 12 -40.26 11.72 -2.43
C ASP A 12 -40.76 11.26 -3.81
N PHE A 13 -41.76 10.38 -3.82
CA PHE A 13 -42.40 9.96 -5.07
C PHE A 13 -43.05 11.17 -5.76
N PRO A 14 -43.11 11.20 -7.11
CA PRO A 14 -43.95 12.16 -7.80
C PRO A 14 -45.39 12.03 -7.30
N PRO A 15 -46.17 13.13 -7.28
CA PRO A 15 -47.55 13.08 -6.81
C PRO A 15 -48.35 12.05 -7.62
N GLU A 16 -49.28 11.37 -6.95
CA GLU A 16 -50.21 10.44 -7.58
C GLU A 16 -51.20 11.23 -8.47
N ILE A 17 -50.79 11.45 -9.71
CA ILE A 17 -51.64 11.98 -10.78
C ILE A 17 -52.79 10.98 -10.99
N GLY A 18 -54.03 11.45 -10.86
CA GLY A 18 -55.20 10.60 -11.06
C GLY A 18 -55.26 10.08 -12.51
N GLU A 19 -55.79 8.88 -12.71
CA GLU A 19 -55.88 8.26 -14.05
C GLU A 19 -56.63 9.15 -15.08
N GLU A 20 -57.52 10.03 -14.59
CA GLU A 20 -58.28 11.00 -15.38
C GLU A 20 -57.48 12.24 -15.83
N GLU A 21 -56.33 12.55 -15.21
CA GLU A 21 -55.46 13.68 -15.59
C GLU A 21 -54.40 13.31 -16.64
N VAL A 22 -54.25 12.02 -16.97
CA VAL A 22 -53.26 11.53 -17.95
C VAL A 22 -53.77 11.73 -19.38
N VAL A 23 -53.66 12.96 -19.87
CA VAL A 23 -54.00 13.31 -21.27
C VAL A 23 -52.93 12.78 -22.23
N VAL A 24 -53.14 11.56 -22.73
CA VAL A 24 -52.34 10.96 -23.81
C VAL A 24 -52.62 11.69 -25.12
N SER A 25 -51.58 12.06 -25.88
CA SER A 25 -51.75 12.78 -27.15
C SER A 25 -52.04 11.85 -28.33
N GLU A 26 -52.62 12.37 -29.41
CA GLU A 26 -52.83 11.58 -30.64
C GLU A 26 -51.49 11.13 -31.26
N GLU A 27 -50.41 11.92 -31.12
CA GLU A 27 -49.05 11.54 -31.55
C GLU A 27 -48.52 10.31 -30.79
N ASP A 28 -48.82 10.16 -29.50
CA ASP A 28 -48.44 8.98 -28.71
C ASP A 28 -49.12 7.70 -29.24
N PHE A 29 -50.41 7.81 -29.61
CA PHE A 29 -51.15 6.70 -30.22
C PHE A 29 -50.59 6.33 -31.61
N GLU A 30 -50.21 7.30 -32.43
CA GLU A 30 -49.57 7.04 -33.73
C GLU A 30 -48.17 6.42 -33.57
N PHE A 31 -47.39 6.86 -32.57
CA PHE A 31 -46.08 6.29 -32.26
C PHE A 31 -46.18 4.82 -31.81
N VAL A 32 -47.10 4.49 -30.90
CA VAL A 32 -47.32 3.10 -30.47
C VAL A 32 -47.82 2.23 -31.63
N ASN A 33 -48.75 2.75 -32.46
CA ASN A 33 -49.29 1.99 -33.58
C ASN A 33 -48.29 1.74 -34.71
N SER A 34 -47.41 2.69 -35.00
CA SER A 34 -46.29 2.49 -35.94
C SER A 34 -45.21 1.54 -35.37
N SER A 35 -45.06 1.50 -34.04
CA SER A 35 -44.03 0.72 -33.32
C SER A 35 -44.45 -0.69 -32.87
N HIS A 36 -45.59 -1.23 -33.32
CA HIS A 36 -46.12 -2.55 -32.87
C HIS A 36 -45.14 -3.73 -32.95
N LYS A 37 -44.12 -3.67 -33.83
CA LYS A 37 -43.05 -4.68 -33.93
C LYS A 37 -42.13 -4.74 -32.69
N TYR A 38 -42.05 -3.65 -31.92
CA TYR A 38 -41.20 -3.53 -30.73
C TYR A 38 -42.01 -3.59 -29.42
N SER A 39 -43.30 -3.24 -29.44
CA SER A 39 -44.19 -3.29 -28.27
C SER A 39 -44.77 -4.68 -27.96
N GLY A 40 -44.53 -5.69 -28.81
CA GLY A 40 -45.03 -7.06 -28.61
C GLY A 40 -44.60 -7.75 -27.30
N PHE A 41 -43.58 -7.24 -26.60
CA PHE A 41 -43.26 -7.63 -25.22
C PHE A 41 -44.37 -7.21 -24.24
N LEU A 42 -44.89 -5.99 -24.38
CA LEU A 42 -45.93 -5.43 -23.49
C LEU A 42 -47.26 -6.18 -23.61
N GLN A 43 -47.60 -6.66 -24.81
CA GLN A 43 -48.79 -7.47 -25.06
C GLN A 43 -48.76 -8.84 -24.34
N ASN A 44 -47.58 -9.32 -23.94
CA ASN A 44 -47.38 -10.61 -23.28
C ASN A 44 -47.01 -10.48 -21.78
N LEU A 45 -47.05 -9.28 -21.20
CA LEU A 45 -46.82 -9.09 -19.77
C LEU A 45 -48.07 -9.46 -18.96
N ASP A 46 -47.93 -10.43 -18.04
CA ASP A 46 -48.98 -10.76 -17.08
C ASP A 46 -49.06 -9.70 -15.98
N THR A 47 -49.91 -8.70 -16.18
CA THR A 47 -50.19 -7.62 -15.22
C THR A 47 -50.55 -8.17 -13.82
N LYS A 48 -51.22 -9.32 -13.74
CA LYS A 48 -51.74 -9.87 -12.48
C LYS A 48 -50.65 -10.46 -11.57
N SER A 49 -49.51 -10.89 -12.12
CA SER A 49 -48.34 -11.26 -11.31
C SER A 49 -47.46 -10.06 -10.98
N ILE A 50 -47.48 -9.00 -11.79
CA ILE A 50 -46.76 -7.75 -11.55
C ILE A 50 -47.43 -6.96 -10.41
N ASP A 51 -48.75 -6.75 -10.46
CA ASP A 51 -49.52 -6.06 -9.42
C ASP A 51 -49.37 -6.73 -8.04
N ARG A 52 -49.24 -8.06 -8.02
CA ARG A 52 -48.97 -8.84 -6.80
C ARG A 52 -47.61 -8.52 -6.13
N HIS A 53 -46.65 -7.97 -6.86
CA HIS A 53 -45.34 -7.59 -6.34
C HIS A 53 -45.19 -6.07 -6.16
N VAL A 54 -45.90 -5.26 -6.95
CA VAL A 54 -45.96 -3.79 -6.82
C VAL A 54 -46.89 -3.37 -5.68
N GLY A 55 -47.97 -4.13 -5.44
CA GLY A 55 -48.92 -3.97 -4.33
C GLY A 55 -48.31 -4.24 -2.95
N ARG A 56 -47.42 -3.35 -2.50
CA ARG A 56 -46.97 -3.28 -1.11
C ARG A 56 -48.14 -2.87 -0.22
N ILE A 57 -48.84 -3.86 0.34
CA ILE A 57 -49.81 -3.64 1.42
C ILE A 57 -49.06 -2.97 2.59
N ALA A 58 -49.31 -1.68 2.79
CA ALA A 58 -48.47 -0.80 3.63
C ALA A 58 -48.34 -1.26 5.10
N ASP A 59 -49.31 -2.05 5.60
CA ASP A 59 -49.39 -2.47 7.00
C ASP A 59 -48.63 -3.78 7.33
N ARG A 60 -47.94 -4.40 6.36
CA ARG A 60 -47.15 -5.62 6.63
C ARG A 60 -45.74 -5.29 7.11
N LYS A 61 -45.57 -5.36 8.44
CA LYS A 61 -44.27 -5.25 9.16
C LYS A 61 -43.15 -6.01 8.46
N GLU A 62 -42.06 -5.31 8.15
CA GLU A 62 -40.94 -5.80 7.34
C GLU A 62 -40.26 -7.03 7.98
N ASP A 63 -40.19 -7.10 9.32
CA ASP A 63 -39.73 -8.24 10.11
C ASP A 63 -40.33 -9.58 9.65
N ALA A 64 -41.61 -9.58 9.29
CA ALA A 64 -42.34 -10.78 8.89
C ALA A 64 -42.03 -11.23 7.44
N LEU A 65 -41.50 -10.32 6.62
CA LEU A 65 -41.00 -10.62 5.28
C LEU A 65 -39.55 -11.15 5.36
N GLU A 66 -38.69 -10.48 6.13
CA GLU A 66 -37.30 -10.88 6.31
C GLU A 66 -37.19 -12.26 6.98
N ALA A 67 -38.03 -12.54 7.98
CA ALA A 67 -38.13 -13.87 8.59
C ALA A 67 -38.58 -14.99 7.61
N GLN A 68 -39.21 -14.66 6.48
CA GLN A 68 -39.53 -15.63 5.41
C GLN A 68 -38.33 -15.86 4.49
N TYR A 69 -37.56 -14.80 4.17
CA TYR A 69 -36.29 -14.94 3.43
C TYR A 69 -35.25 -15.74 4.23
N GLU A 70 -35.10 -15.46 5.53
CA GLU A 70 -34.25 -16.26 6.41
C GLU A 70 -34.65 -17.75 6.40
N LYS A 71 -35.95 -18.06 6.61
CA LYS A 71 -36.43 -19.44 6.62
C LYS A 71 -36.17 -20.16 5.30
N ARG A 72 -36.36 -19.48 4.16
CA ARG A 72 -36.07 -20.04 2.83
C ARG A 72 -34.58 -20.31 2.62
N ASN A 73 -33.69 -19.44 3.09
CA ASN A 73 -32.24 -19.71 3.05
C ASN A 73 -31.84 -20.85 4.01
N ARG A 74 -32.37 -20.87 5.23
CA ARG A 74 -32.10 -21.96 6.20
C ARG A 74 -32.58 -23.32 5.66
N GLN A 75 -33.73 -23.37 4.96
CA GLN A 75 -34.19 -24.58 4.28
C GLN A 75 -33.21 -25.05 3.19
N LYS A 76 -32.72 -24.15 2.31
CA LYS A 76 -31.67 -24.49 1.32
C LYS A 76 -30.39 -25.04 1.94
N HIS A 77 -30.01 -24.58 3.15
CA HIS A 77 -28.87 -25.14 3.89
C HIS A 77 -29.18 -26.50 4.55
N HIS A 78 -30.44 -26.77 4.89
CA HIS A 78 -30.87 -28.05 5.48
C HIS A 78 -31.23 -29.15 4.46
N GLU A 79 -31.36 -28.85 3.17
CA GLU A 79 -31.63 -29.83 2.12
C GLU A 79 -30.37 -30.56 1.58
N ASN A 80 -29.17 -30.15 2.00
CA ASN A 80 -27.89 -30.80 1.62
C ASN A 80 -27.11 -31.52 2.76
N PRO A 81 -27.73 -32.29 3.69
CA PRO A 81 -27.03 -32.97 4.79
C PRO A 81 -26.49 -34.36 4.39
N SER A 82 -26.01 -34.53 3.16
CA SER A 82 -25.69 -35.86 2.59
C SER A 82 -24.36 -35.93 1.83
N GLN A 83 -23.32 -35.27 2.36
CA GLN A 83 -21.92 -35.63 2.10
C GLN A 83 -20.91 -34.97 3.08
N GLU A 84 -21.06 -35.22 4.39
CA GLU A 84 -19.96 -34.95 5.32
C GLU A 84 -18.76 -35.87 4.99
N GLY A 85 -17.54 -35.31 4.95
CA GLY A 85 -16.31 -36.10 4.79
C GLY A 85 -15.54 -36.01 3.46
N LYS A 86 -15.59 -34.86 2.75
CA LYS A 86 -14.54 -34.44 1.78
C LYS A 86 -14.52 -32.92 1.64
N LEU A 87 -13.43 -32.27 2.09
CA LEU A 87 -13.16 -30.89 1.69
C LEU A 87 -12.78 -30.88 0.20
N GLN A 88 -13.57 -30.20 -0.63
CA GLN A 88 -13.20 -29.90 -2.01
C GLN A 88 -12.51 -28.53 -2.05
N VAL A 89 -11.28 -28.51 -2.55
CA VAL A 89 -10.62 -27.29 -3.04
C VAL A 89 -11.09 -27.08 -4.47
N ASP A 90 -11.35 -25.83 -4.86
CA ASP A 90 -11.90 -25.52 -6.18
C ASP A 90 -10.91 -25.94 -7.31
N PRO A 91 -11.37 -26.50 -8.45
CA PRO A 91 -10.46 -27.09 -9.45
C PRO A 91 -9.50 -26.12 -10.16
N VAL A 92 -9.65 -24.82 -9.95
CA VAL A 92 -8.88 -23.76 -10.62
C VAL A 92 -7.46 -23.62 -10.04
N ASP A 93 -7.28 -23.88 -8.74
CA ASP A 93 -6.07 -23.48 -8.00
C ASP A 93 -4.93 -24.53 -8.04
N ALA A 94 -5.09 -25.64 -8.78
CA ALA A 94 -4.10 -26.70 -8.87
C ALA A 94 -3.93 -27.23 -10.30
N LEU A 95 -2.92 -26.72 -11.02
CA LEU A 95 -2.56 -27.21 -12.36
C LEU A 95 -2.30 -28.74 -12.34
N PRO A 96 -3.00 -29.53 -13.17
CA PRO A 96 -2.87 -30.99 -13.17
C PRO A 96 -1.53 -31.44 -13.72
N ILE A 97 -0.98 -32.51 -13.14
CA ILE A 97 0.22 -33.18 -13.65
C ILE A 97 -0.22 -34.41 -14.45
N LYS A 98 0.32 -34.57 -15.67
CA LYS A 98 0.04 -35.71 -16.54
C LYS A 98 1.06 -36.81 -16.28
N ILE A 99 0.59 -37.99 -15.87
CA ILE A 99 1.43 -39.17 -15.57
C ILE A 99 0.78 -40.36 -16.27
N ASP A 100 1.55 -41.07 -17.11
CA ASP A 100 1.14 -42.25 -17.87
C ASP A 100 -0.14 -42.04 -18.71
N GLY A 101 -0.28 -40.84 -19.28
CA GLY A 101 -1.43 -40.43 -20.08
C GLY A 101 -2.59 -39.83 -19.29
N GLU A 102 -2.75 -40.19 -18.02
CA GLU A 102 -3.82 -39.70 -17.14
C GLU A 102 -3.47 -38.35 -16.47
N LEU A 103 -4.49 -37.53 -16.20
CA LEU A 103 -4.36 -36.26 -15.48
C LEU A 103 -4.65 -36.46 -13.99
N LYS A 104 -3.69 -36.10 -13.13
CA LYS A 104 -3.79 -36.27 -11.66
C LYS A 104 -3.56 -34.94 -10.94
N TYR A 105 -4.52 -34.58 -10.08
CA TYR A 105 -4.53 -33.35 -9.29
C TYR A 105 -4.01 -33.63 -7.86
N ARG A 106 -3.11 -32.79 -7.34
CA ARG A 106 -2.68 -32.87 -5.94
C ARG A 106 -3.68 -32.12 -5.04
N ARG A 107 -3.97 -32.69 -3.87
CA ARG A 107 -4.68 -32.00 -2.78
C ARG A 107 -3.71 -31.68 -1.67
N ALA A 108 -3.74 -30.45 -1.16
CA ALA A 108 -2.97 -30.08 0.02
C ALA A 108 -3.48 -30.82 1.27
N LYS A 109 -2.60 -30.97 2.27
CA LYS A 109 -2.99 -31.33 3.65
C LYS A 109 -2.69 -30.12 4.54
N GLU A 110 -3.52 -29.95 5.57
CA GLU A 110 -3.47 -28.80 6.48
C GLU A 110 -2.10 -28.64 7.15
N THR A 111 -1.52 -27.45 7.04
CA THR A 111 -0.36 -27.03 7.84
C THR A 111 -0.82 -26.49 9.18
N LYS A 112 -0.34 -27.07 10.27
CA LYS A 112 -0.61 -26.56 11.64
C LYS A 112 0.19 -25.28 11.88
N PHE A 113 -0.41 -24.35 12.61
CA PHE A 113 0.24 -23.08 13.00
C PHE A 113 1.53 -23.32 13.79
N TYR A 114 2.54 -22.50 13.51
CA TYR A 114 3.82 -22.54 14.22
C TYR A 114 3.70 -21.95 15.63
N LEU A 115 4.13 -22.72 16.63
CA LEU A 115 4.53 -22.24 17.95
C LEU A 115 5.93 -22.79 18.24
N LEU A 116 6.83 -21.95 18.75
CA LEU A 116 8.24 -22.31 18.94
C LEU A 116 8.41 -23.34 20.07
N PRO A 117 9.05 -24.50 19.82
CA PRO A 117 9.58 -25.35 20.88
C PRO A 117 10.79 -24.69 21.56
N LYS A 118 11.02 -25.04 22.83
CA LYS A 118 12.26 -24.74 23.54
C LYS A 118 13.19 -25.95 23.46
N ASP A 119 14.47 -25.75 23.21
CA ASP A 119 15.46 -26.81 23.38
C ASP A 119 15.66 -27.15 24.86
N ASN A 120 15.37 -28.40 25.19
CA ASN A 120 15.91 -29.16 26.32
C ASN A 120 16.22 -30.55 25.74
N GLY A 121 17.49 -30.92 25.59
CA GLY A 121 17.89 -32.18 24.95
C GLY A 121 18.21 -33.30 25.95
N GLU A 122 18.01 -34.57 25.55
CA GLU A 122 18.63 -35.73 26.18
C GLU A 122 18.55 -37.00 25.28
N GLY A 123 19.70 -37.53 24.84
CA GLY A 123 19.87 -38.91 24.32
C GLY A 123 19.32 -39.24 22.91
N VAL A 124 19.68 -40.36 22.25
CA VAL A 124 20.66 -41.45 22.53
C VAL A 124 21.23 -41.99 21.18
N ASP A 125 22.46 -42.52 21.22
CA ASP A 125 23.23 -43.44 20.32
C ASP A 125 22.53 -44.10 19.08
N GLU A 126 23.22 -44.50 17.99
CA GLU A 126 24.09 -45.70 17.93
C GLU A 126 25.21 -45.73 16.85
N LYS A 127 26.42 -46.15 17.29
CA LYS A 127 27.38 -47.15 16.70
C LYS A 127 28.14 -46.87 15.37
N VAL A 128 29.49 -46.97 15.21
CA VAL A 128 30.60 -47.88 15.67
C VAL A 128 31.10 -48.77 14.51
N ASP A 129 32.40 -49.11 14.31
CA ASP A 129 33.59 -49.07 15.21
C ASP A 129 34.67 -48.01 14.84
N ASP A 130 35.89 -48.22 14.30
CA ASP A 130 36.63 -49.39 13.73
C ASP A 130 38.18 -49.30 13.97
N ILE A 131 38.96 -50.23 13.40
CA ILE A 131 40.27 -50.75 13.87
C ILE A 131 41.43 -50.17 12.99
N VAL A 132 42.73 -50.00 13.35
CA VAL A 132 43.76 -50.95 13.82
C VAL A 132 44.98 -50.26 14.50
N ASP A 133 45.51 -50.91 15.54
CA ASP A 133 46.83 -50.84 16.23
C ASP A 133 47.99 -49.92 15.76
N LYS A 134 48.67 -49.27 16.73
CA LYS A 134 49.91 -49.84 17.33
C LYS A 134 50.38 -49.17 18.64
N SER A 135 51.30 -49.87 19.32
CA SER A 135 51.67 -49.66 20.73
C SER A 135 52.88 -48.74 20.94
N ILE A 136 52.88 -48.01 22.07
CA ILE A 136 54.10 -47.60 22.82
C ILE A 136 53.76 -47.32 24.30
N LEU A 137 54.79 -47.47 25.13
CA LEU A 137 54.82 -47.49 26.61
C LEU A 137 53.99 -46.41 27.33
N ARG A 138 53.32 -46.81 28.43
CA ARG A 138 52.54 -45.91 29.32
C ARG A 138 53.45 -45.32 30.43
N PRO A 139 53.66 -43.99 30.51
CA PRO A 139 54.43 -43.38 31.60
C PRO A 139 53.68 -43.46 32.94
N THR A 140 54.43 -43.53 34.05
CA THR A 140 53.84 -43.84 35.36
C THR A 140 52.99 -42.69 35.93
N LYS A 141 52.12 -43.03 36.90
CA LYS A 141 51.09 -42.14 37.49
C LYS A 141 51.66 -40.87 38.15
N VAL A 142 52.96 -40.82 38.44
CA VAL A 142 53.66 -39.69 39.08
C VAL A 142 54.12 -38.66 38.04
N GLU A 143 54.72 -39.09 36.93
CA GLU A 143 55.27 -38.17 35.91
C GLU A 143 54.18 -37.33 35.23
N ARG A 144 53.05 -37.97 34.90
CA ARG A 144 51.86 -37.29 34.35
C ARG A 144 51.39 -36.14 35.27
N ARG A 145 51.45 -36.33 36.60
CA ARG A 145 51.07 -35.30 37.58
C ARG A 145 52.06 -34.14 37.66
N GLN A 146 53.34 -34.35 37.37
CA GLN A 146 54.34 -33.28 37.36
C GLN A 146 54.30 -32.47 36.06
N LYS A 147 54.21 -33.13 34.89
CA LYS A 147 54.07 -32.44 33.59
C LYS A 147 52.81 -31.56 33.55
N LEU A 148 51.67 -32.07 34.05
CA LEU A 148 50.42 -31.30 34.16
C LEU A 148 50.50 -30.11 35.13
N LYS A 149 51.40 -30.14 36.12
CA LYS A 149 51.64 -29.01 37.05
C LYS A 149 52.57 -27.94 36.48
N LYS A 150 53.49 -28.29 35.57
CA LYS A 150 54.29 -27.31 34.82
C LYS A 150 53.45 -26.60 33.78
N SER A 151 52.74 -27.34 32.92
CA SER A 151 51.87 -26.73 31.90
C SER A 151 50.76 -25.85 32.50
N LYS A 152 50.14 -26.23 33.64
CA LYS A 152 49.20 -25.33 34.36
C LYS A 152 49.86 -24.11 35.01
N ARG A 153 51.18 -24.06 35.20
CA ARG A 153 51.91 -22.87 35.66
C ARG A 153 52.41 -21.99 34.52
N GLU A 154 52.77 -22.57 33.39
CA GLU A 154 53.12 -21.84 32.16
C GLU A 154 51.87 -21.20 31.53
N ALA A 155 50.77 -21.96 31.36
CA ALA A 155 49.49 -21.42 30.89
C ALA A 155 48.94 -20.31 31.81
N LYS A 156 49.12 -20.42 33.14
CA LYS A 156 48.71 -19.38 34.11
C LYS A 156 49.71 -18.20 34.22
N LYS A 157 50.77 -18.17 33.39
CA LYS A 157 51.63 -17.00 33.19
C LYS A 157 51.33 -16.28 31.88
N LEU A 158 51.08 -17.03 30.80
CA LEU A 158 50.64 -16.48 29.51
C LEU A 158 49.28 -15.79 29.64
N ALA A 159 48.28 -16.52 30.17
CA ALA A 159 46.93 -16.01 30.48
C ALA A 159 46.86 -15.09 31.72
N LYS A 160 47.90 -14.29 31.94
CA LYS A 160 47.91 -13.09 32.81
C LYS A 160 48.71 -11.91 32.20
N VAL A 161 49.33 -12.10 31.03
CA VAL A 161 49.90 -11.01 30.22
C VAL A 161 48.98 -10.71 29.05
N GLU A 162 48.41 -11.74 28.42
CA GLU A 162 47.45 -11.63 27.31
C GLU A 162 46.16 -10.88 27.73
N THR A 163 45.66 -11.13 28.95
CA THR A 163 44.35 -10.65 29.47
C THR A 163 44.25 -9.14 29.75
N ASN A 164 45.23 -8.32 29.38
CA ASN A 164 45.20 -6.87 29.58
C ASN A 164 45.42 -6.07 28.28
N VAL A 165 45.59 -6.74 27.14
CA VAL A 165 45.67 -6.11 25.81
C VAL A 165 44.50 -6.58 24.96
N ASP A 166 44.29 -7.89 24.94
CA ASP A 166 43.16 -8.57 24.30
C ASP A 166 41.80 -7.93 24.62
N ASP A 167 41.54 -7.58 25.88
CA ASP A 167 40.20 -7.16 26.31
C ASP A 167 39.91 -5.67 26.01
N GLU A 168 40.94 -4.84 25.81
CA GLU A 168 40.76 -3.47 25.29
C GLU A 168 40.61 -3.48 23.76
N GLU A 169 41.47 -4.23 23.04
CA GLU A 169 41.39 -4.34 21.58
C GLU A 169 40.08 -5.03 21.12
N LYS A 170 39.61 -6.07 21.83
CA LYS A 170 38.32 -6.70 21.53
C LYS A 170 37.14 -5.78 21.79
N ASN A 171 37.20 -4.93 22.81
CA ASN A 171 36.13 -3.97 23.08
C ASN A 171 36.10 -2.87 22.00
N MET A 172 37.26 -2.36 21.59
CA MET A 172 37.36 -1.43 20.46
C MET A 172 36.90 -2.07 19.15
N HIS A 173 37.29 -3.31 18.85
CA HIS A 173 36.83 -4.01 17.65
C HIS A 173 35.33 -4.34 17.70
N ALA A 174 34.78 -4.70 18.86
CA ALA A 174 33.34 -4.91 19.03
C ALA A 174 32.54 -3.61 18.85
N GLU A 175 33.05 -2.47 19.34
CA GLU A 175 32.42 -1.16 19.16
C GLU A 175 32.52 -0.68 17.70
N VAL A 176 33.66 -0.90 17.03
CA VAL A 176 33.82 -0.63 15.58
C VAL A 176 32.89 -1.51 14.74
N LEU A 177 32.77 -2.81 15.06
CA LEU A 177 31.84 -3.71 14.38
C LEU A 177 30.37 -3.31 14.64
N ALA A 178 30.00 -3.03 15.88
CA ALA A 178 28.65 -2.59 16.23
C ALA A 178 28.30 -1.22 15.62
N ASN A 179 29.28 -0.37 15.32
CA ASN A 179 29.05 0.87 14.59
C ASN A 179 28.93 0.62 13.08
N ALA A 180 29.79 -0.24 12.50
CA ALA A 180 29.66 -0.67 11.11
C ALA A 180 28.31 -1.38 10.83
N GLU A 181 27.79 -2.19 11.75
CA GLU A 181 26.47 -2.81 11.65
C GLU A 181 25.33 -1.78 11.67
N LYS A 182 25.45 -0.71 12.47
CA LYS A 182 24.48 0.42 12.46
C LYS A 182 24.58 1.20 11.14
N ASP A 183 25.79 1.50 10.68
CA ASP A 183 26.01 2.26 9.44
C ASP A 183 25.54 1.48 8.21
N LEU A 184 25.76 0.17 8.16
CA LEU A 184 25.15 -0.74 7.17
C LEU A 184 23.62 -0.71 7.26
N SER A 185 23.04 -0.70 8.47
CA SER A 185 21.59 -0.56 8.65
C SER A 185 21.06 0.78 8.14
N PHE A 186 21.78 1.89 8.38
CA PHE A 186 21.44 3.21 7.84
C PHE A 186 21.56 3.25 6.32
N GLU A 187 22.59 2.66 5.72
CA GLU A 187 22.73 2.57 4.25
C GLU A 187 21.64 1.68 3.64
N GLU A 188 21.31 0.53 4.25
CA GLU A 188 20.17 -0.28 3.86
C GLU A 188 18.85 0.48 3.92
N ILE A 189 18.61 1.27 4.98
CA ILE A 189 17.40 2.10 5.12
C ILE A 189 17.37 3.19 4.05
N PHE A 190 18.51 3.86 3.80
CA PHE A 190 18.65 4.86 2.74
C PHE A 190 18.36 4.27 1.35
N LEU A 191 18.92 3.10 1.04
CA LEU A 191 18.66 2.38 -0.21
C LEU A 191 17.18 1.96 -0.33
N LYS A 192 16.57 1.42 0.73
CA LYS A 192 15.15 1.04 0.76
C LYS A 192 14.22 2.25 0.58
N LYS A 193 14.54 3.41 1.17
CA LYS A 193 13.80 4.67 0.93
C LYS A 193 14.01 5.17 -0.50
N LYS A 194 15.23 5.12 -1.05
CA LYS A 194 15.56 5.51 -2.43
C LYS A 194 14.83 4.67 -3.48
N SER A 195 14.75 3.34 -3.30
CA SER A 195 13.98 2.47 -4.19
C SER A 195 12.49 2.81 -4.17
N LYS A 196 11.88 2.93 -2.98
CA LYS A 196 10.47 3.35 -2.83
C LYS A 196 10.17 4.70 -3.50
N LEU A 197 11.08 5.66 -3.41
CA LEU A 197 10.96 6.96 -4.03
C LEU A 197 10.97 6.83 -5.58
N ALA A 198 11.81 5.96 -6.14
CA ALA A 198 11.80 5.66 -7.56
C ALA A 198 10.55 4.88 -8.00
N GLU A 199 10.10 3.88 -7.23
CA GLU A 199 8.88 3.11 -7.45
C GLU A 199 7.63 4.03 -7.51
N LEU A 200 7.48 4.93 -6.54
CA LEU A 200 6.40 5.93 -6.50
C LEU A 200 6.49 6.92 -7.67
N GLY A 201 7.70 7.37 -8.03
CA GLY A 201 7.92 8.27 -9.16
C GLY A 201 7.56 7.63 -10.51
N ILE A 202 7.97 6.38 -10.74
CA ILE A 202 7.66 5.64 -11.97
C ILE A 202 6.15 5.36 -12.07
N SER A 203 5.53 4.83 -11.00
CA SER A 203 4.10 4.51 -11.00
C SER A 203 3.20 5.73 -11.17
N LEU A 204 3.65 6.91 -10.71
CA LEU A 204 2.96 8.18 -10.89
C LEU A 204 3.11 8.75 -12.32
N LEU A 205 4.21 8.45 -13.02
CA LEU A 205 4.42 8.83 -14.43
C LEU A 205 3.73 7.85 -15.40
N GLU A 206 3.48 6.61 -14.98
CA GLU A 206 2.77 5.59 -15.76
C GLU A 206 1.26 5.91 -15.90
N ASP A 207 0.58 6.20 -14.79
CA ASP A 207 -0.83 6.64 -14.75
C ASP A 207 -1.03 7.81 -13.76
N PRO A 208 -0.85 9.07 -14.19
CA PRO A 208 -0.95 10.23 -13.29
C PRO A 208 -2.37 10.43 -12.72
N ASP A 209 -3.40 10.05 -13.47
CA ASP A 209 -4.82 10.24 -13.14
C ASP A 209 -5.30 9.35 -11.96
N THR A 210 -4.76 8.14 -11.83
CA THR A 210 -5.10 7.18 -10.77
C THR A 210 -4.18 7.33 -9.56
N ASN A 211 -2.90 7.54 -9.82
CA ASN A 211 -1.83 7.48 -8.82
C ASN A 211 -1.49 8.84 -8.19
N ILE A 212 -2.22 9.92 -8.53
CA ILE A 212 -2.03 11.30 -8.05
C ILE A 212 -1.85 11.45 -6.52
N LYS A 213 -2.34 10.49 -5.73
CA LYS A 213 -2.14 10.46 -4.27
C LYS A 213 -0.66 10.35 -3.88
N PHE A 214 0.15 9.63 -4.66
CA PHE A 214 1.58 9.43 -4.42
C PHE A 214 2.40 10.73 -4.45
N LEU A 215 1.90 11.84 -5.03
CA LEU A 215 2.50 13.16 -4.84
C LEU A 215 2.57 13.57 -3.36
N ASN A 216 1.57 13.20 -2.55
CA ASN A 216 1.57 13.50 -1.11
C ASN A 216 2.58 12.61 -0.37
N ASP A 217 2.75 11.36 -0.81
CA ASP A 217 3.73 10.43 -0.24
C ASP A 217 5.17 10.86 -0.61
N LEU A 218 5.43 11.25 -1.85
CA LEU A 218 6.67 11.89 -2.29
C LEU A 218 6.96 13.18 -1.50
N MET A 219 5.93 14.00 -1.23
CA MET A 219 6.06 15.18 -0.36
C MET A 219 6.38 14.84 1.09
N ASN A 220 6.05 13.63 1.57
CA ASN A 220 6.48 13.17 2.90
C ASN A 220 7.98 12.84 2.94
N PHE A 221 8.57 12.27 1.87
CA PHE A 221 10.03 12.10 1.77
C PHE A 221 10.80 13.44 1.73
N CYS A 222 10.18 14.54 1.31
CA CYS A 222 10.76 15.88 1.49
C CYS A 222 10.82 16.34 2.96
N ASN A 223 10.16 15.64 3.89
CA ASN A 223 10.14 15.91 5.33
C ASN A 223 11.01 14.96 6.17
N ASP A 224 11.65 13.96 5.56
CA ASP A 224 12.57 13.03 6.23
C ASP A 224 13.74 13.73 6.97
N ASP A 225 14.29 13.06 7.98
CA ASP A 225 15.51 13.47 8.69
C ASP A 225 16.77 13.37 7.79
N ASP A 226 16.74 12.41 6.85
CA ASP A 226 17.85 12.09 5.96
C ASP A 226 18.08 13.18 4.90
N LYS A 227 19.02 14.09 5.17
CA LYS A 227 19.33 15.25 4.30
C LYS A 227 19.55 14.89 2.83
N ASN A 228 20.13 13.72 2.56
CA ASN A 228 20.38 13.23 1.20
C ASN A 228 19.09 12.77 0.50
N ILE A 229 18.14 12.19 1.24
CA ILE A 229 16.83 11.79 0.73
C ILE A 229 15.98 13.01 0.46
N VAL A 230 15.99 14.01 1.36
CA VAL A 230 15.31 15.29 1.13
C VAL A 230 15.81 15.97 -0.16
N LYS A 231 17.14 15.95 -0.43
CA LYS A 231 17.69 16.45 -1.69
C LYS A 231 17.21 15.66 -2.92
N LEU A 232 17.25 14.32 -2.86
CA LEU A 232 16.75 13.46 -3.94
C LEU A 232 15.25 13.67 -4.18
N ALA A 233 14.43 13.68 -3.14
CA ALA A 233 12.99 13.90 -3.21
C ALA A 233 12.64 15.27 -3.82
N CYS A 234 13.35 16.34 -3.45
CA CYS A 234 13.13 17.67 -4.04
C CYS A 234 13.41 17.69 -5.55
N LEU A 235 14.43 16.95 -6.02
CA LEU A 235 14.80 16.85 -7.43
C LEU A 235 13.87 15.91 -8.21
N SER A 236 13.43 14.79 -7.62
CA SER A 236 12.46 13.88 -8.25
C SER A 236 11.07 14.48 -8.34
N LEU A 237 10.63 15.26 -7.33
CA LEU A 237 9.38 16.02 -7.43
C LEU A 237 9.47 17.12 -8.50
N LEU A 238 10.62 17.78 -8.68
CA LEU A 238 10.82 18.73 -9.78
C LEU A 238 10.57 18.10 -11.15
N THR A 239 11.18 16.93 -11.43
CA THR A 239 11.00 16.24 -12.71
C THR A 239 9.56 15.77 -12.88
N VAL A 240 8.99 15.13 -11.84
CA VAL A 240 7.59 14.68 -11.83
C VAL A 240 6.61 15.84 -12.09
N PHE A 241 6.79 17.00 -11.44
CA PHE A 241 5.94 18.17 -11.71
C PHE A 241 6.12 18.71 -13.14
N LYS A 242 7.36 18.73 -13.67
CA LYS A 242 7.61 19.17 -15.04
C LYS A 242 6.86 18.33 -16.09
N ASP A 243 6.74 17.03 -15.87
CA ASP A 243 6.12 16.10 -16.82
C ASP A 243 4.58 16.01 -16.64
N ILE A 244 4.07 16.29 -15.43
CA ILE A 244 2.64 16.15 -15.06
C ILE A 244 1.86 17.47 -15.15
N ILE A 245 2.51 18.63 -15.05
CA ILE A 245 1.83 19.94 -15.08
C ILE A 245 1.22 20.21 -16.47
N PRO A 246 -0.09 20.53 -16.57
CA PRO A 246 -0.71 20.89 -17.83
C PRO A 246 -0.25 22.28 -18.31
N GLY A 247 -0.25 22.48 -19.63
CA GLY A 247 0.02 23.77 -20.29
C GLY A 247 -1.06 24.86 -20.10
N TYR A 248 -1.94 24.73 -19.11
CA TYR A 248 -3.01 25.68 -18.80
C TYR A 248 -3.08 25.98 -17.29
N GLN A 249 -3.66 27.12 -16.92
CA GLN A 249 -3.86 27.48 -15.52
C GLN A 249 -5.08 26.77 -14.95
N ILE A 250 -4.89 26.04 -13.85
CA ILE A 250 -5.96 25.35 -13.13
C ILE A 250 -6.75 26.38 -12.31
N ARG A 251 -8.05 26.53 -12.61
CA ARG A 251 -8.97 27.36 -11.81
C ARG A 251 -9.57 26.52 -10.68
N LEU A 252 -9.51 27.02 -9.45
CA LEU A 252 -10.21 26.40 -8.31
C LEU A 252 -11.73 26.46 -8.55
N PRO A 253 -12.47 25.35 -8.34
CA PRO A 253 -13.93 25.34 -8.50
C PRO A 253 -14.60 26.23 -7.46
N THR A 254 -15.65 26.94 -7.86
CA THR A 254 -16.47 27.75 -6.95
C THR A 254 -17.46 26.88 -6.17
N GLU A 255 -17.94 27.37 -5.04
CA GLU A 255 -18.83 26.64 -4.12
C GLU A 255 -20.08 26.11 -4.85
N LYS A 256 -20.71 26.93 -5.69
CA LYS A 256 -21.85 26.56 -6.55
C LYS A 256 -21.52 25.43 -7.55
N GLU A 257 -20.28 25.40 -8.04
CA GLU A 257 -19.81 24.32 -8.91
C GLU A 257 -19.48 23.06 -8.10
N LEU A 258 -19.19 23.16 -6.80
CA LEU A 258 -18.86 22.03 -5.91
C LEU A 258 -20.10 21.27 -5.44
N GLU A 259 -21.21 21.98 -5.20
CA GLU A 259 -22.51 21.42 -4.79
C GLU A 259 -23.26 20.76 -5.96
N MET A 260 -22.90 21.06 -7.21
CA MET A 260 -23.55 20.52 -8.40
C MET A 260 -23.34 19.01 -8.55
N ASN A 261 -24.40 18.27 -8.93
CA ASN A 261 -24.28 16.87 -9.32
C ASN A 261 -23.53 16.72 -10.65
N ILE A 262 -22.37 16.06 -10.59
CA ILE A 262 -21.38 16.02 -11.69
C ILE A 262 -21.05 14.57 -12.08
N SER A 263 -20.87 14.34 -13.39
CA SER A 263 -20.47 13.05 -13.97
C SER A 263 -19.16 12.50 -13.38
N LYS A 264 -19.03 11.17 -13.36
CA LYS A 264 -17.87 10.43 -12.83
C LYS A 264 -16.54 10.89 -13.46
N THR A 265 -16.54 11.24 -14.75
CA THR A 265 -15.34 11.72 -15.47
C THR A 265 -14.89 13.10 -14.98
N VAL A 266 -15.78 14.09 -15.01
CA VAL A 266 -15.49 15.46 -14.54
C VAL A 266 -15.15 15.48 -13.05
N ARG A 267 -15.75 14.58 -12.24
CA ARG A 267 -15.37 14.41 -10.82
C ARG A 267 -13.93 13.89 -10.66
N LYS A 268 -13.45 12.99 -11.52
CA LYS A 268 -12.04 12.56 -11.54
C LYS A 268 -11.12 13.72 -11.89
N MET A 269 -11.37 14.42 -13.00
CA MET A 269 -10.52 15.54 -13.45
C MET A 269 -10.39 16.61 -12.37
N ARG A 270 -11.51 17.04 -11.75
CA ARG A 270 -11.46 18.02 -10.65
C ARG A 270 -10.71 17.53 -9.41
N PHE A 271 -10.77 16.22 -9.10
CA PHE A 271 -10.00 15.65 -7.99
C PHE A 271 -8.50 15.63 -8.30
N TYR A 272 -8.13 15.26 -9.53
CA TYR A 272 -6.75 15.34 -10.04
C TYR A 272 -6.22 16.78 -10.00
N GLU A 273 -6.90 17.73 -10.63
CA GLU A 273 -6.56 19.16 -10.67
C GLU A 273 -6.38 19.75 -9.27
N HIS A 274 -7.33 19.48 -8.36
CA HIS A 274 -7.26 19.94 -6.97
C HIS A 274 -6.05 19.36 -6.23
N THR A 275 -5.77 18.06 -6.43
CA THR A 275 -4.66 17.37 -5.75
C THR A 275 -3.31 17.83 -6.29
N LEU A 276 -3.19 18.00 -7.61
CA LEU A 276 -2.01 18.57 -8.28
C LEU A 276 -1.72 20.00 -7.80
N LEU A 277 -2.73 20.89 -7.79
CA LEU A 277 -2.59 22.26 -7.31
C LEU A 277 -2.23 22.32 -5.82
N THR A 278 -2.82 21.46 -4.99
CA THR A 278 -2.56 21.40 -3.54
C THR A 278 -1.15 20.88 -3.24
N SER A 279 -0.72 19.79 -3.87
CA SER A 279 0.62 19.21 -3.69
C SER A 279 1.71 20.13 -4.23
N TYR A 280 1.50 20.75 -5.40
CA TYR A 280 2.39 21.77 -5.95
C TYR A 280 2.54 23.00 -5.03
N LYS A 281 1.42 23.50 -4.45
CA LYS A 281 1.47 24.58 -3.45
C LYS A 281 2.27 24.16 -2.21
N ALA A 282 2.09 22.92 -1.74
CA ALA A 282 2.87 22.38 -0.62
C ALA A 282 4.37 22.24 -0.96
N TYR A 283 4.69 21.84 -2.20
CA TYR A 283 6.06 21.76 -2.70
C TYR A 283 6.75 23.13 -2.75
N LEU A 284 6.12 24.16 -3.32
CA LEU A 284 6.65 25.53 -3.31
C LEU A 284 6.90 26.05 -1.89
N LEU A 285 5.94 25.83 -0.97
CA LEU A 285 6.12 26.19 0.45
C LEU A 285 7.26 25.41 1.11
N ARG A 286 7.51 24.15 0.72
CA ARG A 286 8.65 23.36 1.20
C ARG A 286 9.97 23.86 0.62
N LEU A 287 10.03 24.25 -0.65
CA LEU A 287 11.23 24.87 -1.25
C LEU A 287 11.61 26.16 -0.52
N VAL A 288 10.66 27.07 -0.27
CA VAL A 288 10.90 28.33 0.49
C VAL A 288 11.24 28.08 1.98
N ALA A 289 10.85 26.92 2.54
CA ALA A 289 11.30 26.49 3.86
C ALA A 289 12.70 25.85 3.87
N LEU A 290 13.16 25.30 2.73
CA LEU A 290 14.48 24.71 2.53
C LEU A 290 15.53 25.74 2.09
N GLU A 291 15.13 26.76 1.33
CA GLU A 291 15.90 27.98 1.03
C GLU A 291 16.61 28.54 2.28
N LYS A 292 15.86 28.66 3.38
CA LYS A 292 16.34 29.18 4.67
C LYS A 292 17.38 28.29 5.38
N LYS A 293 17.75 27.14 4.80
CA LYS A 293 18.77 26.22 5.33
C LYS A 293 19.92 26.15 4.32
N PRO A 294 21.14 26.61 4.65
CA PRO A 294 22.22 26.76 3.66
C PRO A 294 22.55 25.46 2.92
N PHE A 295 22.54 24.31 3.60
CA PHE A 295 22.76 22.99 2.99
C PHE A 295 21.79 22.64 1.85
N PHE A 296 20.59 23.23 1.82
CA PHE A 296 19.57 22.99 0.81
C PHE A 296 19.32 24.19 -0.11
N CYS A 297 19.84 25.38 0.20
CA CYS A 297 19.51 26.62 -0.50
C CYS A 297 19.78 26.53 -2.01
N TYR A 298 21.00 26.17 -2.41
CA TYR A 298 21.37 25.95 -3.82
C TYR A 298 20.39 25.02 -4.56
N VAL A 299 20.05 23.88 -3.96
CA VAL A 299 19.14 22.89 -4.57
C VAL A 299 17.72 23.46 -4.68
N ALA A 300 17.24 24.15 -3.64
CA ALA A 300 15.91 24.75 -3.63
C ALA A 300 15.78 25.89 -4.64
N VAL A 301 16.77 26.78 -4.74
CA VAL A 301 16.81 27.87 -5.73
C VAL A 301 16.90 27.30 -7.14
N ARG A 302 17.74 26.29 -7.38
CA ARG A 302 17.83 25.62 -8.69
C ARG A 302 16.53 24.92 -9.08
N CYS A 303 15.84 24.25 -8.16
CA CYS A 303 14.49 23.73 -8.39
C CYS A 303 13.48 24.84 -8.73
N MET A 304 13.51 25.97 -8.02
CA MET A 304 12.63 27.11 -8.31
C MET A 304 12.88 27.71 -9.70
N CYS A 305 14.13 27.96 -10.08
CA CYS A 305 14.47 28.56 -11.38
C CYS A 305 14.13 27.63 -12.54
N THR A 306 14.53 26.36 -12.48
CA THR A 306 14.23 25.37 -13.54
C THR A 306 12.74 25.08 -13.70
N LEU A 307 11.92 25.31 -12.67
CA LEU A 307 10.47 25.21 -12.77
C LEU A 307 9.86 26.42 -13.50
N LEU A 308 10.38 27.64 -13.29
CA LEU A 308 9.98 28.80 -14.10
C LEU A 308 10.42 28.68 -15.57
N GLU A 309 11.60 28.11 -15.84
CA GLU A 309 12.06 27.83 -17.21
C GLU A 309 11.14 26.81 -17.91
N ALA A 310 10.70 25.78 -17.19
CA ALA A 310 9.85 24.74 -17.74
C ALA A 310 8.38 25.15 -17.90
N VAL A 311 7.80 25.84 -16.92
CA VAL A 311 6.35 26.18 -16.92
C VAL A 311 6.05 27.60 -16.42
N PRO A 312 6.46 28.66 -17.15
CA PRO A 312 6.28 30.06 -16.73
C PRO A 312 4.81 30.52 -16.66
N HIS A 313 3.89 29.74 -17.22
CA HIS A 313 2.46 30.06 -17.29
C HIS A 313 1.61 29.44 -16.17
N PHE A 314 2.16 28.52 -15.37
CA PHE A 314 1.37 27.78 -14.37
C PHE A 314 1.01 28.62 -13.13
N ASN A 315 0.14 28.08 -12.29
CA ASN A 315 -0.32 28.70 -11.05
C ASN A 315 0.85 29.06 -10.10
N PHE A 316 0.63 30.06 -9.25
CA PHE A 316 1.57 30.56 -8.23
C PHE A 316 2.91 31.13 -8.72
N ARG A 317 3.12 31.31 -10.04
CA ARG A 317 4.32 31.91 -10.63
C ARG A 317 4.80 33.19 -9.92
N ASP A 318 3.87 34.04 -9.48
CA ASP A 318 4.19 35.35 -8.89
C ASP A 318 4.85 35.19 -7.50
N SER A 319 4.42 34.18 -6.72
CA SER A 319 5.06 33.81 -5.45
C SER A 319 6.45 33.19 -5.65
N LEU A 320 6.64 32.51 -6.79
CA LEU A 320 7.90 31.88 -7.16
C LEU A 320 8.92 32.96 -7.60
N LEU A 321 8.49 33.91 -8.43
CA LEU A 321 9.26 35.10 -8.83
C LEU A 321 9.68 35.95 -7.61
N VAL A 322 8.77 36.22 -6.67
CA VAL A 322 9.09 36.97 -5.44
C VAL A 322 10.17 36.26 -4.61
N SER A 323 10.16 34.92 -4.56
CA SER A 323 11.17 34.14 -3.84
C SER A 323 12.53 34.20 -4.56
N ILE A 324 12.56 34.03 -5.88
CA ILE A 324 13.79 34.12 -6.68
C ILE A 324 14.41 35.52 -6.63
N VAL A 325 13.64 36.59 -6.82
CA VAL A 325 14.16 37.98 -6.77
C VAL A 325 14.79 38.31 -5.41
N LYS A 326 14.19 37.81 -4.32
CA LYS A 326 14.77 37.91 -2.97
C LYS A 326 16.11 37.17 -2.86
N ASN A 327 16.28 36.04 -3.54
CA ASN A 327 17.50 35.23 -3.48
C ASN A 327 18.60 35.77 -4.41
N ILE A 328 18.25 36.34 -5.57
CA ILE A 328 19.17 37.13 -6.42
C ILE A 328 19.74 38.34 -5.66
N SER A 329 19.01 38.84 -4.66
CA SER A 329 19.46 39.91 -3.77
C SER A 329 20.37 39.43 -2.62
N CYS A 330 20.73 38.14 -2.58
CA CYS A 330 21.55 37.52 -1.54
C CYS A 330 22.93 37.14 -2.13
N SER A 331 23.99 37.76 -1.63
CA SER A 331 25.35 37.64 -2.20
C SER A 331 26.09 36.38 -1.72
N ASP A 332 25.63 35.20 -2.13
CA ASP A 332 26.42 33.96 -2.13
C ASP A 332 26.88 33.67 -3.57
N ASP A 333 28.20 33.72 -3.83
CA ASP A 333 28.79 33.55 -5.18
C ASP A 333 28.65 32.12 -5.77
N GLU A 334 27.96 31.20 -5.08
CA GLU A 334 27.74 29.81 -5.49
C GLU A 334 26.28 29.49 -5.94
N ILE A 335 25.35 30.46 -5.94
CA ILE A 335 23.90 30.24 -6.18
C ILE A 335 23.47 30.47 -7.63
#